data_AF-A0A936PZ16-F1
#
_entry.id   AF-A0A936PZ16-F1
#
_cell.length_a   1.000
_cell.length_b   1.000
_cell.length_c   1.000
_cell.angle_alpha   90.00
_cell.angle_beta   90.00
_cell.angle_gamma   90.00
#
_symmetry.space_group_name_H-M   'P 1'
#
loop_
_entity.id
_entity.type
_entity.pdbx_description
1 polymer ?
#
loop_
_entity_poly.entity_id
_entity_poly.type
_entity_poly.pdbx_seq_one_letter_code
_entity_poly.pdbx_strand_id
1 'polypeptide(L)'
;MALDQAPRRATTLSPIQLRYKSEGWTLPMQLSAASSAGVQDVTLITLTDSEKGATVIKNVVATPLPDDGCMVQLGEKDWETVWDEIFTRVTGLPSRAEDLPPGAEGLVWSTELSEHNGNCDPCAAPPLTWENARILGFPDEGDNGYRLTRLHLRYTPTMLPDGLVLAQGEHKERQQEVYHRHRWELESDLALCEGSPSSPPGTCYNAEYFERVASGEIPKSRQSVGSPAGLGCCERREPVAFLFTLPIGLLMFFARRRP
;
A
#
# COMPACT_ATOMS: atom_id res chain seq x y z
N MET A 1 -37.26 3.94 15.63
CA MET A 1 -36.83 2.55 15.43
C MET A 1 -35.73 2.30 16.44
N ALA A 2 -35.94 1.40 17.41
CA ALA A 2 -34.91 1.06 18.38
C ALA A 2 -33.83 0.21 17.68
N LEU A 3 -32.55 0.51 17.94
CA LEU A 3 -31.42 -0.12 17.25
C LEU A 3 -31.37 -1.65 17.45
N ASP A 4 -31.99 -2.16 18.49
CA ASP A 4 -32.07 -3.59 18.84
C ASP A 4 -32.94 -4.41 17.88
N GLN A 5 -33.78 -3.76 17.06
CA GLN A 5 -34.66 -4.41 16.09
C GLN A 5 -34.16 -4.33 14.64
N ALA A 6 -32.99 -3.73 14.41
CA ALA A 6 -32.35 -3.76 13.10
C ALA A 6 -31.91 -5.21 12.77
N PRO A 7 -32.24 -5.76 11.58
CA PRO A 7 -31.81 -7.09 11.21
C PRO A 7 -30.28 -7.16 11.21
N ARG A 8 -29.70 -8.00 12.09
CA ARG A 8 -28.25 -8.27 12.22
C ARG A 8 -27.70 -9.09 11.04
N ARG A 9 -28.15 -8.82 9.82
CA ARG A 9 -27.86 -9.63 8.64
C ARG A 9 -26.84 -9.03 7.70
N ALA A 10 -26.38 -7.81 7.98
CA ALA A 10 -25.30 -7.17 7.25
C ALA A 10 -24.10 -7.00 8.18
N THR A 11 -22.98 -7.65 7.84
CA THR A 11 -21.66 -7.44 8.47
C THR A 11 -21.03 -6.11 8.05
N THR A 12 -21.64 -5.41 7.09
CA THR A 12 -21.17 -4.13 6.53
C THR A 12 -22.34 -3.15 6.40
N LEU A 13 -22.13 -1.90 6.79
CA LEU A 13 -23.13 -0.84 6.64
C LEU A 13 -23.16 -0.32 5.19
N SER A 14 -24.32 0.17 4.75
CA SER A 14 -24.38 0.89 3.48
C SER A 14 -23.53 2.17 3.56
N PRO A 15 -22.82 2.55 2.48
CA PRO A 15 -22.02 3.77 2.46
C PRO A 15 -22.87 5.00 2.81
N ILE A 16 -22.38 5.81 3.75
CA ILE A 16 -23.00 7.09 4.11
C ILE A 16 -22.24 8.18 3.35
N GLN A 17 -22.97 8.99 2.59
CA GLN A 17 -22.40 10.10 1.84
C GLN A 17 -22.69 11.42 2.54
N LEU A 18 -21.63 12.20 2.79
CA LEU A 18 -21.71 13.51 3.45
C LEU A 18 -20.96 14.53 2.60
N ARG A 19 -21.43 15.79 2.62
CA ARG A 19 -20.74 16.92 1.98
C ARG A 19 -20.47 18.02 3.00
N TYR A 20 -19.22 18.44 3.06
CA TYR A 20 -18.76 19.55 3.88
C TYR A 20 -18.35 20.71 2.97
N LYS A 21 -18.56 21.95 3.44
CA LYS A 21 -18.14 23.17 2.72
C LYS A 21 -16.86 23.80 3.29
N SER A 22 -16.38 23.32 4.44
CA SER A 22 -15.20 23.81 5.13
C SER A 22 -13.94 23.04 4.72
N GLU A 23 -12.76 23.67 4.82
CA GLU A 23 -11.47 23.02 4.51
C GLU A 23 -11.05 21.95 5.54
N GLY A 24 -11.61 22.03 6.75
CA GLY A 24 -11.54 21.01 7.78
C GLY A 24 -12.92 20.70 8.33
N TRP A 25 -13.14 19.46 8.73
CA TRP A 25 -14.44 18.98 9.21
C TRP A 25 -14.27 17.89 10.26
N THR A 26 -15.27 17.73 11.10
CA THR A 26 -15.28 16.67 12.12
C THR A 26 -16.32 15.63 11.75
N LEU A 27 -15.91 14.36 11.71
CA LEU A 27 -16.82 13.23 11.59
C LEU A 27 -17.22 12.77 13.00
N PRO A 28 -18.51 12.91 13.41
CA PRO A 28 -18.96 12.46 14.71
C PRO A 28 -19.08 10.94 14.72
N MET A 29 -18.19 10.28 15.46
CA MET A 29 -18.08 8.82 15.46
C MET A 29 -18.60 8.16 16.75
N GLN A 30 -19.08 8.95 17.72
CA GLN A 30 -19.51 8.47 19.04
C GLN A 30 -20.58 7.37 18.97
N LEU A 31 -21.55 7.49 18.06
CA LEU A 31 -22.59 6.46 17.94
C LEU A 31 -22.01 5.12 17.46
N SER A 32 -21.03 5.18 16.56
CA SER A 32 -20.33 4.00 16.05
C SER A 32 -19.52 3.32 17.15
N ALA A 33 -18.84 4.08 18.00
CA ALA A 33 -18.15 3.52 19.18
C ALA A 33 -19.14 2.92 20.18
N ALA A 34 -20.18 3.67 20.57
CA ALA A 34 -21.12 3.24 21.60
C ALA A 34 -21.97 2.01 21.21
N SER A 35 -22.15 1.76 19.91
CA SER A 35 -22.90 0.61 19.41
C SER A 35 -22.01 -0.58 19.01
N SER A 36 -20.69 -0.45 19.06
CA SER A 36 -19.77 -1.50 18.65
C SER A 36 -19.59 -2.55 19.75
N ALA A 37 -19.55 -3.83 19.34
CA ALA A 37 -19.26 -4.96 20.21
C ALA A 37 -17.76 -5.35 20.24
N GLY A 38 -16.89 -4.62 19.54
CA GLY A 38 -15.46 -4.93 19.45
C GLY A 38 -14.72 -4.07 18.44
N VAL A 39 -13.73 -4.65 17.76
CA VAL A 39 -12.97 -3.94 16.72
C VAL A 39 -13.90 -3.49 15.60
N GLN A 40 -13.67 -2.28 15.09
CA GLN A 40 -14.38 -1.72 13.94
C GLN A 40 -13.39 -1.29 12.88
N ASP A 41 -13.74 -1.60 11.62
CA ASP A 41 -13.06 -1.14 10.43
C ASP A 41 -13.91 -0.11 9.69
N VAL A 42 -13.28 1.01 9.34
CA VAL A 42 -13.90 2.14 8.65
C VAL A 42 -13.05 2.54 7.46
N THR A 43 -13.66 2.52 6.28
CA THR A 43 -13.09 3.11 5.08
C THR A 43 -13.71 4.48 4.85
N LEU A 44 -12.87 5.52 4.81
CA LEU A 44 -13.28 6.87 4.44
C LEU A 44 -12.80 7.15 3.03
N ILE A 45 -13.73 7.52 2.15
CA ILE A 45 -13.42 7.95 0.78
C ILE A 45 -13.77 9.42 0.69
N THR A 46 -12.80 10.26 0.36
CA THR A 46 -12.98 11.71 0.27
C THR A 46 -12.69 12.21 -1.14
N LEU A 47 -13.47 13.22 -1.54
CA LEU A 47 -13.29 13.96 -2.78
C LEU A 47 -13.04 15.43 -2.43
N THR A 48 -11.87 15.94 -2.79
CA THR A 48 -11.44 17.34 -2.58
C THR A 48 -10.91 17.94 -3.88
N ASP A 49 -10.59 19.23 -3.88
CA ASP A 49 -9.98 19.89 -5.04
C ASP A 49 -8.56 19.32 -5.31
N SER A 50 -8.20 19.13 -6.59
CA SER A 50 -6.92 18.56 -6.99
C SER A 50 -5.69 19.44 -6.67
N GLU A 51 -5.85 20.70 -6.31
CA GLU A 51 -4.75 21.54 -5.82
C GLU A 51 -4.48 21.34 -4.33
N LYS A 52 -5.40 20.72 -3.59
CA LYS A 52 -5.29 20.44 -2.16
C LYS A 52 -4.60 19.10 -1.93
N GLY A 53 -3.87 18.92 -0.84
CA GLY A 53 -3.25 17.62 -0.56
C GLY A 53 -4.26 16.53 -0.17
N ALA A 54 -3.76 15.31 -0.03
CA ALA A 54 -4.51 14.15 0.47
C ALA A 54 -5.24 14.50 1.78
N THR A 55 -6.46 14.00 1.95
CA THR A 55 -7.16 14.19 3.22
C THR A 55 -6.43 13.43 4.33
N VAL A 56 -6.33 14.03 5.52
CA VAL A 56 -5.69 13.41 6.70
C VAL A 56 -6.58 13.53 7.93
N ILE A 57 -6.39 12.63 8.91
CA ILE A 57 -6.98 12.75 10.25
C ILE A 57 -5.95 13.45 11.15
N LYS A 58 -6.26 14.66 11.60
CA LYS A 58 -5.31 15.53 12.32
C LYS A 58 -5.14 15.20 13.79
N ASN A 59 -6.15 14.60 14.42
CA ASN A 59 -6.16 14.31 15.85
C ASN A 59 -5.80 12.86 16.19
N VAL A 60 -5.28 12.11 15.21
CA VAL A 60 -4.80 10.73 15.38
C VAL A 60 -3.50 10.60 14.58
N VAL A 61 -2.49 9.97 15.15
CA VAL A 61 -1.22 9.73 14.45
C VAL A 61 -1.43 8.66 13.36
N ALA A 62 -0.99 8.94 12.14
CA ALA A 62 -1.04 7.98 11.05
C ALA A 62 -0.06 6.83 11.28
N THR A 63 -0.47 5.61 10.95
CA THR A 63 0.42 4.46 10.80
C THR A 63 0.85 4.40 9.33
N PRO A 64 2.13 4.62 8.99
CA PRO A 64 2.57 4.46 7.61
C PRO A 64 2.48 2.98 7.22
N LEU A 65 1.94 2.72 6.02
CA LEU A 65 1.99 1.40 5.41
C LEU A 65 3.27 1.27 4.56
N PRO A 66 3.78 0.05 4.36
CA PRO A 66 4.90 -0.18 3.46
C PRO A 66 4.50 0.10 2.00
N ASP A 67 5.09 1.14 1.40
CA ASP A 67 4.86 1.58 0.01
C ASP A 67 5.86 0.93 -0.99
N ASP A 68 6.39 -0.25 -0.68
CA ASP A 68 7.49 -0.87 -1.43
C ASP A 68 7.04 -1.89 -2.49
N GLY A 69 5.73 -2.06 -2.69
CA GLY A 69 5.24 -2.98 -3.73
C GLY A 69 5.67 -4.43 -3.46
N CYS A 70 5.78 -4.83 -2.19
CA CYS A 70 6.26 -6.16 -1.85
C CYS A 70 5.28 -7.27 -2.25
N MET A 71 5.80 -8.48 -2.34
CA MET A 71 5.06 -9.70 -2.60
C MET A 71 4.56 -10.36 -1.31
N VAL A 72 3.27 -10.71 -1.28
CA VAL A 72 2.62 -11.34 -0.13
C VAL A 72 2.46 -12.83 -0.38
N GLN A 73 2.89 -13.65 0.57
CA GLN A 73 2.76 -15.10 0.53
C GLN A 73 1.46 -15.55 1.18
N LEU A 74 0.37 -15.51 0.42
CA LEU A 74 -0.92 -16.06 0.85
C LEU A 74 -1.34 -17.25 0.00
N GLY A 75 -2.09 -18.16 0.61
CA GLY A 75 -2.71 -19.27 -0.12
C GLY A 75 -3.62 -18.77 -1.23
N GLU A 76 -3.85 -19.59 -2.25
CA GLU A 76 -4.61 -19.19 -3.46
C GLU A 76 -6.03 -18.68 -3.19
N LYS A 77 -6.62 -19.07 -2.07
CA LYS A 77 -7.99 -18.71 -1.67
C LYS A 77 -8.05 -17.50 -0.74
N ASP A 78 -6.90 -16.97 -0.34
CA ASP A 78 -6.78 -15.99 0.74
C ASP A 78 -6.57 -14.56 0.21
N TRP A 79 -6.60 -14.36 -1.11
CA TRP A 79 -6.38 -13.02 -1.68
C TRP A 79 -7.53 -12.04 -1.42
N GLU A 80 -8.71 -12.54 -1.06
CA GLU A 80 -9.83 -11.67 -0.64
C GLU A 80 -9.59 -11.05 0.75
N THR A 81 -8.76 -11.68 1.59
CA THR A 81 -8.42 -11.23 2.96
C THR A 81 -7.05 -10.58 3.05
N VAL A 82 -6.33 -10.47 1.94
CA VAL A 82 -4.94 -9.96 1.90
C VAL A 82 -4.79 -8.62 2.60
N TRP A 83 -5.73 -7.71 2.38
CA TRP A 83 -5.68 -6.39 3.00
C TRP A 83 -5.83 -6.47 4.52
N ASP A 84 -6.79 -7.26 5.01
CA ASP A 84 -7.02 -7.42 6.44
C ASP A 84 -5.80 -8.02 7.14
N GLU A 85 -5.14 -8.98 6.49
CA GLU A 85 -3.95 -9.64 7.02
C GLU A 85 -2.74 -8.71 7.06
N ILE A 86 -2.50 -7.96 5.98
CA ILE A 86 -1.42 -6.96 5.93
C ILE A 86 -1.68 -5.87 6.95
N PHE A 87 -2.88 -5.33 6.99
CA PHE A 87 -3.21 -4.25 7.91
C PHE A 87 -3.10 -4.72 9.36
N THR A 88 -3.58 -5.93 9.67
CA THR A 88 -3.39 -6.55 11.00
C THR A 88 -1.91 -6.73 11.32
N ARG A 89 -1.09 -7.16 10.36
CA ARG A 89 0.35 -7.37 10.56
C ARG A 89 1.10 -6.08 10.82
N VAL A 90 0.84 -5.04 10.03
CA VAL A 90 1.53 -3.75 10.15
C VAL A 90 1.11 -3.01 11.43
N THR A 91 -0.17 -3.11 11.80
CA THR A 91 -0.72 -2.34 12.92
C THR A 91 -0.75 -3.12 14.25
N GLY A 92 -0.72 -4.45 14.20
CA GLY A 92 -0.93 -5.32 15.35
C GLY A 92 -2.39 -5.42 15.82
N LEU A 93 -3.34 -4.73 15.16
CA LEU A 93 -4.75 -4.70 15.56
C LEU A 93 -5.57 -5.66 14.67
N PRO A 94 -6.16 -6.74 15.22
CA PRO A 94 -6.89 -7.72 14.43
C PRO A 94 -8.20 -7.15 13.86
N SER A 95 -8.65 -7.66 12.72
CA SER A 95 -9.91 -7.24 12.09
C SER A 95 -11.18 -7.75 12.80
N ARG A 96 -11.04 -8.71 13.70
CA ARG A 96 -12.15 -9.38 14.39
C ARG A 96 -12.06 -9.19 15.89
N ALA A 97 -13.24 -9.05 16.51
CA ALA A 97 -13.35 -8.87 17.95
C ALA A 97 -12.87 -10.10 18.73
N GLU A 98 -13.07 -11.31 18.18
CA GLU A 98 -12.70 -12.57 18.82
C GLU A 98 -11.19 -12.80 18.88
N ASP A 99 -10.45 -12.18 17.95
CA ASP A 99 -8.99 -12.28 17.85
C ASP A 99 -8.28 -11.20 18.67
N LEU A 100 -9.03 -10.25 19.25
CA LEU A 100 -8.49 -9.18 20.09
C LEU A 100 -8.06 -9.74 21.46
N PRO A 101 -6.78 -9.60 21.86
CA PRO A 101 -6.34 -10.06 23.17
C PRO A 101 -7.12 -9.38 24.30
N PRO A 102 -7.40 -10.08 25.42
CA PRO A 102 -8.11 -9.49 26.54
C PRO A 102 -7.43 -8.20 27.04
N GLY A 103 -8.17 -7.10 27.04
CA GLY A 103 -7.67 -5.78 27.45
C GLY A 103 -6.78 -5.06 26.42
N ALA A 104 -6.62 -5.62 25.20
CA ALA A 104 -5.99 -4.89 24.11
C ALA A 104 -6.91 -3.79 23.59
N GLU A 105 -6.31 -2.63 23.35
CA GLU A 105 -6.96 -1.45 22.82
C GLU A 105 -6.11 -0.88 21.70
N GLY A 106 -6.74 -0.23 20.71
CA GLY A 106 -6.01 0.34 19.60
C GLY A 106 -6.84 1.27 18.74
N LEU A 107 -6.15 2.19 18.08
CA LEU A 107 -6.69 3.12 17.10
C LEU A 107 -5.56 3.37 16.10
N VAL A 108 -5.76 2.95 14.86
CA VAL A 108 -4.77 3.04 13.80
C VAL A 108 -5.45 3.52 12.53
N TRP A 109 -4.78 4.38 11.77
CA TRP A 109 -5.26 4.76 10.45
C TRP A 109 -4.11 4.96 9.47
N SER A 110 -4.41 4.75 8.20
CA SER A 110 -3.46 4.88 7.10
C SER A 110 -4.15 5.40 5.85
N THR A 111 -3.40 6.08 4.99
CA THR A 111 -3.83 6.39 3.63
C THR A 111 -3.56 5.17 2.76
N GLU A 112 -4.58 4.61 2.14
CA GLU A 112 -4.41 3.51 1.17
C GLU A 112 -4.16 4.04 -0.24
N LEU A 113 -4.82 5.15 -0.58
CA LEU A 113 -4.81 5.73 -1.91
C LEU A 113 -4.97 7.25 -1.79
N SER A 114 -4.18 7.97 -2.56
CA SER A 114 -4.34 9.39 -2.87
C SER A 114 -3.99 9.61 -4.34
N GLU A 115 -4.99 9.89 -5.16
CA GLU A 115 -4.84 10.15 -6.59
C GLU A 115 -5.58 11.42 -6.99
N HIS A 116 -5.21 12.02 -8.12
CA HIS A 116 -5.92 13.17 -8.66
C HIS A 116 -6.27 12.93 -10.13
N ASN A 117 -7.47 13.34 -10.53
CA ASN A 117 -7.94 13.26 -11.92
C ASN A 117 -7.78 11.87 -12.58
N GLY A 118 -7.89 10.80 -11.80
CA GLY A 118 -7.78 9.43 -12.28
C GLY A 118 -6.35 9.03 -12.65
N ASN A 119 -5.35 9.79 -12.19
CA ASN A 119 -3.94 9.46 -12.34
C ASN A 119 -3.54 8.35 -11.36
N CYS A 120 -3.95 7.12 -11.66
CA CYS A 120 -3.44 5.90 -11.06
C CYS A 120 -2.69 5.10 -12.12
N ASP A 121 -1.44 4.74 -11.86
CA ASP A 121 -0.76 3.74 -12.67
C ASP A 121 0.32 3.10 -11.80
N PRO A 122 0.20 1.80 -11.46
CA PRO A 122 -0.91 0.89 -11.81
C PRO A 122 -2.20 1.18 -11.05
N CYS A 123 -3.37 1.19 -11.72
CA CYS A 123 -4.65 1.35 -11.04
C CYS A 123 -5.14 0.05 -10.38
N ALA A 124 -5.54 0.11 -9.09
CA ALA A 124 -6.20 -1.00 -8.41
C ALA A 124 -7.65 -1.26 -8.88
N ALA A 125 -8.31 -0.22 -9.41
CA ALA A 125 -9.67 -0.26 -9.96
C ALA A 125 -9.77 0.75 -11.12
N PRO A 126 -10.80 0.70 -11.98
CA PRO A 126 -11.00 1.72 -13.00
C PRO A 126 -10.96 3.13 -12.37
N PRO A 127 -10.17 4.07 -12.93
CA PRO A 127 -10.03 5.40 -12.36
C PRO A 127 -11.37 6.10 -12.27
N LEU A 128 -11.56 6.94 -11.26
CA LEU A 128 -12.78 7.71 -11.12
C LEU A 128 -12.94 8.62 -12.35
N THR A 129 -14.10 8.61 -12.99
CA THR A 129 -14.36 9.56 -14.09
C THR A 129 -14.89 10.87 -13.53
N TRP A 130 -14.75 11.95 -14.28
CA TRP A 130 -15.38 13.23 -13.94
C TRP A 130 -16.91 13.12 -13.82
N GLU A 131 -17.53 12.32 -14.67
CA GLU A 131 -18.98 12.04 -14.59
C GLU A 131 -19.34 11.36 -13.27
N ASN A 132 -18.57 10.35 -12.85
CA ASN A 132 -18.78 9.68 -11.58
C ASN A 132 -18.51 10.59 -10.39
N ALA A 133 -17.49 11.44 -10.44
CA ALA A 133 -17.21 12.43 -9.40
C ALA A 133 -18.39 13.41 -9.20
N ARG A 134 -19.03 13.85 -10.29
CA ARG A 134 -20.25 14.68 -10.24
C ARG A 134 -21.42 13.96 -9.61
N ILE A 135 -21.64 12.69 -9.98
CA ILE A 135 -22.69 11.84 -9.37
C ILE A 135 -22.46 11.70 -7.85
N LEU A 136 -21.20 11.64 -7.43
CA LEU A 136 -20.79 11.63 -6.01
C LEU A 136 -20.85 13.03 -5.35
N GLY A 137 -21.37 14.05 -6.03
CA GLY A 137 -21.62 15.38 -5.49
C GLY A 137 -20.39 16.29 -5.46
N PHE A 138 -19.33 15.96 -6.18
CA PHE A 138 -18.20 16.87 -6.41
C PHE A 138 -18.68 18.06 -7.28
N PRO A 139 -18.44 19.32 -6.86
CA PRO A 139 -18.93 20.48 -7.58
C PRO A 139 -18.26 20.65 -8.95
N ASP A 140 -19.01 21.18 -9.91
CA ASP A 140 -18.52 21.63 -11.22
C ASP A 140 -17.81 23.01 -11.13
N GLU A 141 -16.92 23.17 -10.16
CA GLU A 141 -16.22 24.42 -9.90
C GLU A 141 -14.71 24.22 -10.05
N GLY A 142 -14.17 24.68 -11.18
CA GLY A 142 -12.72 24.82 -11.41
C GLY A 142 -12.12 23.87 -12.45
N ASP A 143 -11.08 24.37 -13.14
CA ASP A 143 -10.28 23.61 -14.11
C ASP A 143 -9.33 22.59 -13.46
N ASN A 144 -9.20 22.65 -12.13
CA ASN A 144 -8.11 22.02 -11.42
C ASN A 144 -8.24 20.52 -11.32
N GLY A 145 -9.43 20.00 -10.99
CA GLY A 145 -9.57 18.57 -10.76
C GLY A 145 -10.26 18.17 -9.48
N TYR A 146 -10.45 16.86 -9.34
CA TYR A 146 -10.73 16.23 -8.06
C TYR A 146 -9.49 15.47 -7.56
N ARG A 147 -9.39 15.35 -6.25
CA ARG A 147 -8.52 14.40 -5.54
C ARG A 147 -9.38 13.37 -4.85
N LEU A 148 -9.06 12.11 -5.06
CA LEU A 148 -9.62 10.99 -4.35
C LEU A 148 -8.62 10.58 -3.27
N THR A 149 -9.06 10.53 -2.01
CA THR A 149 -8.27 9.93 -0.92
C THR A 149 -9.08 8.81 -0.28
N ARG A 150 -8.48 7.64 -0.13
CA ARG A 150 -9.02 6.51 0.63
C ARG A 150 -8.20 6.35 1.91
N LEU A 151 -8.85 6.52 3.05
CA LEU A 151 -8.27 6.27 4.37
C LEU A 151 -8.87 5.00 4.96
N HIS A 152 -8.03 4.18 5.58
CA HIS A 152 -8.43 3.05 6.39
C HIS A 152 -8.25 3.41 7.86
N LEU A 153 -9.25 3.15 8.70
CA LEU A 153 -9.19 3.31 10.15
C LEU A 153 -9.68 2.03 10.80
N ARG A 154 -8.89 1.50 11.75
CA ARG A 154 -9.31 0.40 12.63
C ARG A 154 -9.22 0.83 14.08
N TYR A 155 -10.24 0.53 14.87
CA TYR A 155 -10.27 0.97 16.27
C TYR A 155 -11.03 0.04 17.20
N THR A 156 -10.64 0.06 18.48
CA THR A 156 -11.46 -0.42 19.60
C THR A 156 -12.34 0.72 20.13
N PRO A 157 -13.57 0.44 20.60
CA PRO A 157 -14.55 1.49 20.89
C PRO A 157 -14.08 2.52 21.93
N THR A 158 -13.24 2.10 22.86
CA THR A 158 -12.68 2.93 23.94
C THR A 158 -11.62 3.92 23.48
N MET A 159 -10.96 3.68 22.34
CA MET A 159 -9.86 4.50 21.84
C MET A 159 -10.30 5.58 20.84
N LEU A 160 -11.54 5.52 20.35
CA LEU A 160 -12.02 6.47 19.37
C LEU A 160 -12.31 7.82 20.03
N PRO A 161 -11.75 8.94 19.55
CA PRO A 161 -12.11 10.26 20.06
C PRO A 161 -13.57 10.60 19.74
N ASP A 162 -14.09 11.63 20.41
CA ASP A 162 -15.45 12.14 20.18
C ASP A 162 -15.76 12.48 18.71
N GLY A 163 -14.72 12.80 17.93
CA GLY A 163 -14.81 12.89 16.50
C GLY A 163 -13.44 12.86 15.83
N LEU A 164 -13.43 12.44 14.57
CA LEU A 164 -12.22 12.49 13.74
C LEU A 164 -12.15 13.86 13.09
N VAL A 165 -11.08 14.60 13.35
CA VAL A 165 -10.83 15.92 12.76
C VAL A 165 -10.13 15.70 11.44
N LEU A 166 -10.87 15.81 10.34
CA LEU A 166 -10.37 15.69 8.99
C LEU A 166 -9.99 17.06 8.44
N ALA A 167 -8.95 17.08 7.62
CA ALA A 167 -8.61 18.26 6.85
C ALA A 167 -7.84 17.87 5.59
N GLN A 168 -7.78 18.81 4.66
CA GLN A 168 -6.85 18.74 3.53
C GLN A 168 -5.41 18.77 4.07
N GLY A 169 -4.61 17.79 3.69
CA GLY A 169 -3.18 17.69 4.02
C GLY A 169 -2.29 18.47 3.06
N GLU A 170 -0.99 18.36 3.26
CA GLU A 170 0.02 19.02 2.43
C GLU A 170 0.57 18.12 1.31
N HIS A 171 0.45 16.81 1.46
CA HIS A 171 0.96 15.82 0.50
C HIS A 171 0.11 15.81 -0.77
N LYS A 172 0.67 16.25 -1.90
CA LYS A 172 -0.02 16.33 -3.19
C LYS A 172 0.38 15.19 -4.13
N GLU A 173 1.48 14.53 -3.81
CA GLU A 173 1.99 13.38 -4.52
C GLU A 173 0.96 12.25 -4.52
N ARG A 174 1.05 11.43 -5.56
CA ARG A 174 0.25 10.23 -5.66
C ARG A 174 0.80 9.22 -4.64
N GLN A 175 -0.11 8.65 -3.84
CA GLN A 175 0.18 7.54 -2.95
C GLN A 175 -0.76 6.40 -3.29
N GLN A 176 -0.26 5.18 -3.37
CA GLN A 176 -1.10 4.01 -3.55
C GLN A 176 -0.40 2.79 -2.97
N GLU A 177 -1.02 2.17 -1.98
CA GLU A 177 -0.53 0.91 -1.43
C GLU A 177 -0.80 -0.21 -2.44
N VAL A 178 0.27 -0.85 -2.90
CA VAL A 178 0.20 -1.95 -3.87
C VAL A 178 0.88 -3.17 -3.27
N TYR A 179 0.17 -4.29 -3.30
CA TYR A 179 0.72 -5.57 -2.89
C TYR A 179 0.62 -6.56 -4.04
N HIS A 180 1.72 -7.24 -4.30
CA HIS A 180 1.80 -8.22 -5.36
C HIS A 180 1.55 -9.60 -4.79
N ARG A 181 0.77 -10.41 -5.51
CA ARG A 181 0.71 -11.83 -5.18
C ARG A 181 2.09 -12.42 -5.36
N HIS A 182 2.51 -13.24 -4.41
CA HIS A 182 3.79 -13.95 -4.52
C HIS A 182 3.90 -14.71 -5.84
N ARG A 183 5.03 -14.47 -6.51
CA ARG A 183 5.49 -15.13 -7.72
C ARG A 183 6.97 -15.38 -7.53
N TRP A 184 7.34 -16.66 -7.46
CA TRP A 184 8.75 -17.04 -7.30
C TRP A 184 9.62 -16.46 -8.43
N GLU A 185 9.05 -16.25 -9.63
CA GLU A 185 9.71 -15.64 -10.78
C GLU A 185 10.14 -14.18 -10.55
N LEU A 186 9.45 -13.48 -9.63
CA LEU A 186 9.68 -12.06 -9.36
C LEU A 186 10.52 -11.84 -8.11
N GLU A 187 10.98 -12.89 -7.41
CA GLU A 187 11.76 -12.74 -6.16
C GLU A 187 13.12 -12.05 -6.37
N SER A 188 13.64 -12.01 -7.60
CA SER A 188 14.85 -11.24 -7.94
C SER A 188 14.60 -9.74 -8.02
N ASP A 189 13.35 -9.35 -8.30
CA ASP A 189 12.96 -7.99 -8.68
C ASP A 189 12.10 -7.32 -7.60
N LEU A 190 11.29 -8.10 -6.87
CA LEU A 190 10.39 -7.67 -5.82
C LEU A 190 10.70 -8.41 -4.52
N ALA A 191 10.77 -7.67 -3.42
CA ALA A 191 10.94 -8.24 -2.09
C ALA A 191 9.65 -8.92 -1.61
N LEU A 192 9.78 -9.83 -0.64
CA LEU A 192 8.64 -10.37 0.10
C LEU A 192 8.29 -9.45 1.28
N CYS A 193 7.00 -9.31 1.56
CA CYS A 193 6.52 -8.52 2.70
C CYS A 193 6.88 -9.14 4.07
N GLU A 194 7.23 -10.43 4.10
CA GLU A 194 7.45 -11.23 5.32
C GLU A 194 8.95 -11.51 5.60
N GLY A 195 9.84 -10.77 4.95
CA GLY A 195 11.29 -10.95 5.05
C GLY A 195 11.88 -11.82 3.94
N SER A 196 13.18 -12.08 3.99
CA SER A 196 13.91 -12.70 2.86
C SER A 196 13.35 -14.08 2.47
N PRO A 197 13.35 -14.43 1.18
CA PRO A 197 12.90 -15.74 0.72
C PRO A 197 13.71 -16.85 1.40
N SER A 198 13.04 -17.96 1.75
CA SER A 198 13.69 -19.14 2.35
C SER A 198 14.64 -19.85 1.37
N SER A 199 14.53 -19.54 0.07
CA SER A 199 15.31 -20.08 -1.03
C SER A 199 15.94 -18.93 -1.83
N PRO A 200 17.05 -19.16 -2.55
CA PRO A 200 17.66 -18.12 -3.37
C PRO A 200 16.66 -17.64 -4.43
N PRO A 201 16.41 -16.32 -4.50
CA PRO A 201 15.40 -15.75 -5.40
C PRO A 201 15.70 -16.15 -6.84
N GLY A 202 14.70 -16.71 -7.53
CA GLY A 202 14.72 -16.91 -8.98
C GLY A 202 16.06 -17.37 -9.57
N THR A 203 16.65 -18.45 -9.05
CA THR A 203 17.78 -19.10 -9.73
C THR A 203 17.24 -19.73 -11.01
N CYS A 204 17.30 -18.95 -12.09
CA CYS A 204 16.85 -19.35 -13.41
C CYS A 204 17.43 -20.72 -13.78
N TYR A 205 16.57 -21.73 -13.87
CA TYR A 205 16.91 -23.10 -14.31
C TYR A 205 18.09 -23.76 -13.58
N ASN A 206 18.21 -23.62 -12.25
CA ASN A 206 19.16 -24.45 -11.50
C ASN A 206 18.57 -25.84 -11.18
N ALA A 207 19.38 -26.72 -10.56
CA ALA A 207 18.93 -28.07 -10.21
C ALA A 207 17.68 -28.08 -9.30
N GLU A 208 17.62 -27.15 -8.34
CA GLU A 208 16.49 -26.98 -7.42
C GLU A 208 15.19 -26.62 -8.17
N TYR A 209 15.26 -25.74 -9.18
CA TYR A 209 14.13 -25.45 -10.07
C TYR A 209 13.60 -26.71 -10.76
N PHE A 210 14.50 -27.53 -11.32
CA PHE A 210 14.09 -28.77 -11.99
C PHE A 210 13.53 -29.81 -11.02
N GLU A 211 14.04 -29.86 -9.78
CA GLU A 211 13.49 -30.71 -8.73
C GLU A 211 12.07 -30.30 -8.34
N ARG A 212 11.78 -28.99 -8.23
CA ARG A 212 10.44 -28.47 -7.91
C ARG A 212 9.44 -28.62 -9.07
N VAL A 213 9.91 -28.55 -10.32
CA VAL A 213 9.11 -28.93 -11.50
C VAL A 213 8.83 -30.44 -11.50
N ALA A 214 9.81 -31.27 -11.11
CA ALA A 214 9.66 -32.71 -11.04
C ALA A 214 8.74 -33.16 -9.90
N SER A 215 8.75 -32.46 -8.77
CA SER A 215 7.86 -32.72 -7.62
C SER A 215 6.41 -32.26 -7.86
N GLY A 216 6.16 -31.51 -8.94
CA GLY A 216 4.84 -30.98 -9.28
C GLY A 216 4.47 -29.72 -8.51
N GLU A 217 5.39 -29.15 -7.74
CA GLU A 217 5.23 -27.88 -7.04
C GLU A 217 5.11 -26.70 -8.02
N ILE A 218 5.76 -26.82 -9.19
CA ILE A 218 5.69 -25.83 -10.28
C ILE A 218 4.91 -26.42 -11.48
N PRO A 219 3.75 -25.85 -11.88
CA PRO A 219 2.99 -26.34 -13.03
C PRO A 219 3.72 -26.13 -14.35
N LYS A 220 3.78 -27.17 -15.20
CA LYS A 220 4.55 -27.21 -16.45
C LYS A 220 4.13 -26.21 -17.54
N SER A 221 3.00 -25.51 -17.39
CA SER A 221 2.37 -24.73 -18.48
C SER A 221 2.99 -23.35 -18.77
N ARG A 222 4.12 -22.99 -18.17
CA ARG A 222 4.82 -21.70 -18.37
C ARG A 222 6.23 -21.84 -18.98
N GLN A 223 6.49 -22.91 -19.72
CA GLN A 223 7.69 -22.98 -20.57
C GLN A 223 7.53 -22.10 -21.81
N SER A 224 7.49 -20.77 -21.65
CA SER A 224 7.60 -19.86 -22.79
C SER A 224 9.07 -19.55 -23.07
N VAL A 225 9.55 -20.22 -24.12
CA VAL A 225 10.60 -19.80 -25.05
C VAL A 225 12.03 -19.67 -24.48
N GLY A 226 12.90 -20.54 -24.99
CA GLY A 226 14.28 -20.68 -24.56
C GLY A 226 15.15 -19.45 -24.81
N SER A 227 16.11 -19.26 -23.92
CA SER A 227 17.34 -18.54 -24.23
C SER A 227 18.41 -19.57 -24.62
N PRO A 228 19.01 -19.49 -25.81
CA PRO A 228 20.13 -20.33 -26.17
C PRO A 228 21.39 -19.83 -25.46
N ALA A 229 22.18 -20.78 -24.95
CA ALA A 229 23.49 -20.57 -24.32
C ALA A 229 23.47 -19.98 -22.91
N GLY A 230 23.15 -20.82 -21.92
CA GLY A 230 23.96 -21.02 -20.70
C GLY A 230 24.33 -19.82 -19.81
N LEU A 231 23.81 -18.63 -20.06
CA LEU A 231 24.02 -17.43 -19.25
C LEU A 231 22.74 -17.21 -18.44
N GLY A 232 22.81 -17.57 -17.17
CA GLY A 232 21.73 -17.36 -16.21
C GLY A 232 21.44 -15.88 -16.03
N CYS A 233 20.16 -15.55 -15.90
CA CYS A 233 19.71 -14.22 -15.54
C CYS A 233 20.25 -13.85 -14.15
N CYS A 234 20.67 -12.59 -14.01
CA CYS A 234 21.19 -12.00 -12.78
C CYS A 234 22.65 -12.33 -12.40
N GLU A 235 23.58 -12.30 -13.35
CA GLU A 235 24.88 -11.75 -13.01
C GLU A 235 24.74 -10.23 -12.98
N ARG A 236 24.62 -9.66 -11.77
CA ARG A 236 24.74 -8.22 -11.55
C ARG A 236 26.13 -7.85 -12.09
N ARG A 237 26.19 -7.23 -13.27
CA ARG A 237 27.45 -6.65 -13.76
C ARG A 237 27.89 -5.64 -12.72
N GLU A 238 28.87 -5.99 -11.90
CA GLU A 238 29.65 -4.98 -11.19
C GLU A 238 30.11 -3.97 -12.24
N PRO A 239 30.06 -2.65 -11.96
CA PRO A 239 30.68 -1.69 -12.85
C PRO A 239 32.16 -2.05 -12.90
N VAL A 240 32.59 -2.62 -14.02
CA VAL A 240 34.00 -2.82 -14.31
C VAL A 240 34.62 -1.43 -14.22
N ALA A 241 35.32 -1.18 -13.12
CA ALA A 241 36.18 -0.03 -12.98
C ALA A 241 37.16 -0.13 -14.14
N PHE A 242 36.95 0.67 -15.18
CA PHE A 242 37.94 0.91 -16.21
C PHE A 242 39.12 1.56 -15.50
N LEU A 243 40.04 0.72 -15.02
CA LEU A 243 41.41 1.09 -14.72
C LEU A 243 42.02 1.56 -16.04
N PHE A 244 41.84 2.85 -16.33
CA PHE A 244 42.73 3.56 -17.24
C PHE A 244 44.12 3.51 -16.62
N THR A 245 44.89 2.49 -17.00
CA THR A 245 46.34 2.51 -16.90
C THR A 245 46.84 3.61 -17.83
N LEU A 246 46.94 4.84 -17.30
CA LEU A 246 47.74 5.89 -17.91
C LEU A 246 49.21 5.46 -17.87
N PRO A 247 49.94 5.54 -18.99
CA PRO A 247 51.36 5.21 -19.01
C PRO A 247 52.13 6.25 -18.18
N ILE A 248 53.09 5.73 -17.43
CA ILE A 248 54.06 6.45 -16.60
C ILE A 248 54.77 7.50 -17.46
N GLY A 249 54.36 8.75 -17.28
CA GLY A 249 55.02 9.94 -17.82
C GLY A 249 55.92 10.56 -16.76
N LEU A 250 57.23 10.42 -16.99
CA LEU A 250 58.35 11.03 -16.27
C LEU A 250 58.10 12.50 -15.89
N LEU A 251 57.82 12.78 -14.62
CA LEU A 251 57.83 14.15 -14.06
C LEU A 251 59.19 14.42 -13.40
N MET A 252 60.03 15.16 -14.12
CA MET A 252 61.26 15.74 -13.56
C MET A 252 60.91 16.78 -12.50
N PHE A 253 61.47 16.60 -11.30
CA PHE A 253 61.52 17.62 -10.26
C PHE A 253 62.41 18.78 -10.71
N PHE A 254 61.84 19.98 -10.88
CA PHE A 254 62.59 21.22 -10.75
C PHE A 254 62.09 21.99 -9.52
N ALA A 255 62.85 21.88 -8.44
CA ALA A 255 62.77 22.80 -7.33
C ALA A 255 63.24 24.20 -7.81
N ARG A 256 62.43 25.24 -7.58
CA ARG A 256 62.94 26.62 -7.63
C ARG A 256 62.38 27.43 -6.48
N ARG A 257 63.32 27.93 -5.68
CA ARG A 257 63.13 28.77 -4.49
C ARG A 257 62.47 30.10 -4.84
N ARG A 258 61.76 30.62 -3.83
CA ARG A 258 61.33 32.02 -3.65
C ARG A 258 62.46 33.02 -3.96
N PRO A 259 62.09 34.24 -4.35
CA PRO A 259 62.13 35.34 -3.38
C PRO A 259 60.75 35.71 -2.85
#